data_AF-A0A096GYS8-F1
#
_entry.id   AF-A0A096GYS8-F1
#
_cell.length_a   1.000
_cell.length_b   1.000
_cell.length_c   1.000
_cell.angle_alpha   90.00
_cell.angle_beta   90.00
_cell.angle_gamma   90.00
#
_symmetry.space_group_name_H-M   'P 1'
#
loop_
_entity.id
_entity.type
_entity.pdbx_description
1 polymer ?
#
loop_
_entity_poly.entity_id
_entity_poly.type
_entity_poly.pdbx_seq_one_letter_code
_entity_poly.pdbx_strand_id
1 'polypeptide(L)'
;MQVECSHHIDASEPDAEGFYEYYYEYDIYRFTLGNLSLVVRSYSDTSAQASVLRLEEAGRSRTLQFKDLQQPLLLQAKTHLHTLGKQDLRWFNPKYARYDPL
;
A
#
# COMPACT_ATOMS: atom_id res chain seq x y z
N MET A 1 -16.85 0.67 -3.21
CA MET A 1 -15.40 0.82 -3.44
C MET A 1 -14.97 -0.26 -4.42
N GLN A 2 -14.32 0.10 -5.51
CA GLN A 2 -13.67 -0.86 -6.41
C GLN A 2 -12.29 -1.21 -5.85
N VAL A 3 -11.88 -2.47 -6.00
CA VAL A 3 -10.56 -2.96 -5.57
C VAL A 3 -9.87 -3.61 -6.75
N GLU A 4 -8.63 -3.19 -6.99
CA GLU A 4 -7.73 -3.79 -7.96
C GLU A 4 -6.48 -4.26 -7.22
N CYS A 5 -5.99 -5.45 -7.55
CA CYS A 5 -4.75 -6.00 -7.01
C CYS A 5 -3.85 -6.38 -8.18
N SER A 6 -2.57 -6.04 -8.07
CA SER A 6 -1.55 -6.43 -9.04
C SER A 6 -0.32 -6.92 -8.31
N HIS A 7 0.26 -8.00 -8.81
CA HIS A 7 1.47 -8.61 -8.27
C HIS A 7 2.70 -8.07 -9.00
N HIS A 8 3.78 -7.80 -8.27
CA HIS A 8 5.00 -7.20 -8.78
C HIS A 8 6.23 -7.89 -8.20
N ILE A 9 7.23 -8.07 -9.06
CA ILE A 9 8.58 -8.48 -8.68
C ILE A 9 9.53 -7.41 -9.24
N ASP A 10 10.30 -6.78 -8.35
CA ASP A 10 11.39 -5.87 -8.68
C ASP A 10 12.68 -6.48 -8.13
N ALA A 11 13.46 -7.07 -9.02
CA ALA A 11 14.65 -7.83 -8.68
C ALA A 11 15.79 -7.52 -9.66
N SER A 12 17.02 -7.74 -9.23
CA SER A 12 18.17 -7.75 -10.15
C SER A 12 18.07 -8.93 -11.12
N GLU A 13 19.03 -9.07 -12.02
CA GLU A 13 19.26 -10.38 -12.64
C GLU A 13 19.87 -11.34 -11.60
N PRO A 14 19.60 -12.65 -11.71
CA PRO A 14 20.32 -13.64 -10.92
C PRO A 14 21.76 -13.80 -11.41
N ASP A 15 22.68 -14.06 -10.49
CA ASP A 15 24.06 -14.41 -10.82
C ASP A 15 24.19 -15.85 -11.36
N ALA A 16 25.43 -16.30 -11.59
CA ALA A 16 25.71 -17.63 -12.12
C ALA A 16 25.24 -18.77 -11.19
N GLU A 17 25.03 -18.50 -9.91
CA GLU A 17 24.54 -19.45 -8.90
C GLU A 17 23.03 -19.30 -8.66
N GLY A 18 22.37 -18.34 -9.30
CA GLY A 18 20.93 -18.09 -9.19
C GLY A 18 20.54 -17.08 -8.11
N PHE A 19 21.51 -16.40 -7.48
CA PHE A 19 21.23 -15.42 -6.43
C PHE A 19 20.97 -14.03 -7.00
N TYR A 20 20.00 -13.35 -6.41
CA TYR A 20 19.68 -11.96 -6.73
C TYR A 20 20.41 -11.02 -5.77
N GLU A 21 20.96 -9.92 -6.27
CA GLU A 21 21.50 -8.84 -5.43
C GLU A 21 20.38 -8.18 -4.61
N TYR A 22 19.20 -8.03 -5.21
CA TYR A 22 17.97 -7.66 -4.54
C TYR A 22 16.77 -8.38 -5.15
N TYR A 23 15.78 -8.70 -4.32
CA TYR A 23 14.53 -9.33 -4.73
C TYR A 23 13.38 -8.77 -3.89
N TYR A 24 12.54 -7.93 -4.49
CA TYR A 24 11.36 -7.37 -3.87
C TYR A 24 10.11 -7.89 -4.55
N GLU A 25 9.35 -8.70 -3.83
CA GLU A 25 8.06 -9.20 -4.27
C GLU A 25 6.95 -8.56 -3.44
N TYR A 26 5.96 -7.98 -4.10
CA TYR A 26 4.89 -7.25 -3.43
C TYR A 26 3.63 -7.17 -4.26
N ASP A 27 2.50 -7.03 -3.56
CA ASP A 27 1.22 -6.69 -4.15
C ASP A 27 0.94 -5.19 -4.00
N ILE A 28 0.39 -4.60 -5.06
CA ILE A 28 -0.20 -3.26 -5.03
C ILE A 28 -1.72 -3.38 -5.07
N TYR A 29 -2.36 -2.88 -4.02
CA TYR A 29 -3.81 -2.70 -3.95
C TYR A 29 -4.16 -1.26 -4.31
N ARG A 30 -5.09 -1.09 -5.26
CA ARG A 30 -5.72 0.19 -5.58
C ARG A 30 -7.19 0.12 -5.17
N PHE A 31 -7.56 0.97 -4.21
CA PHE A 31 -8.95 1.12 -3.77
C PHE A 31 -9.51 2.40 -4.35
N THR A 32 -10.64 2.33 -5.06
CA THR A 32 -11.25 3.52 -5.70
C THR A 32 -12.67 3.73 -5.19
N LEU A 33 -12.97 4.97 -4.78
CA LEU A 33 -14.31 5.40 -4.37
C LEU A 33 -14.56 6.82 -4.90
N GLY A 34 -15.44 6.95 -5.89
CA GLY A 34 -15.66 8.23 -6.56
C GLY A 34 -14.41 8.67 -7.34
N ASN A 35 -13.95 9.89 -7.10
CA ASN A 35 -12.76 10.49 -7.72
C ASN A 35 -11.45 10.21 -6.96
N LEU A 36 -11.51 9.48 -5.85
CA LEU A 36 -10.38 9.17 -5.00
C LEU A 36 -9.89 7.74 -5.22
N SER A 37 -8.57 7.57 -5.30
CA SER A 37 -7.91 6.27 -5.26
C SER A 37 -6.84 6.21 -4.17
N LEU A 38 -6.85 5.16 -3.36
CA LEU A 38 -5.84 4.86 -2.35
C LEU A 38 -4.93 3.75 -2.88
N VAL A 39 -3.62 3.98 -2.88
CA VAL A 39 -2.63 2.98 -3.30
C VAL A 39 -1.90 2.44 -2.08
N VAL A 40 -1.92 1.13 -1.91
CA VAL A 40 -1.34 0.40 -0.77
C VAL A 40 -0.40 -0.68 -1.30
N ARG A 41 0.73 -0.90 -0.62
CA ARG A 41 1.69 -1.97 -0.94
C ARG A 41 1.82 -2.96 0.22
N SER A 42 1.91 -4.24 -0.10
CA SER A 42 2.21 -5.31 0.86
C SER A 42 3.30 -6.21 0.28
N TYR A 43 4.41 -6.39 1.00
CA TYR A 43 5.48 -7.28 0.54
C TYR A 43 5.16 -8.73 0.89
N SER A 44 5.60 -9.67 0.04
CA SER A 44 5.37 -11.11 0.22
C SER A 44 6.05 -11.66 1.49
N ASP A 45 7.23 -11.12 1.85
CA ASP A 45 8.00 -11.52 3.03
C ASP A 45 7.38 -11.03 4.37
N THR A 46 6.57 -9.98 4.32
CA THR A 46 5.88 -9.36 5.45
C THR A 46 4.39 -9.31 5.17
N SER A 47 3.83 -10.46 4.80
CA SER A 47 2.48 -10.59 4.26
C SER A 47 1.35 -10.10 5.18
N ALA A 48 1.58 -9.99 6.49
CA ALA A 48 0.63 -9.39 7.44
C ALA A 48 0.65 -7.85 7.46
N GLN A 49 1.65 -7.23 6.82
CA GLN A 49 1.83 -5.79 6.78
C GLN A 49 1.36 -5.21 5.44
N ALA A 50 0.73 -4.04 5.49
CA ALA A 50 0.48 -3.23 4.29
C ALA A 50 0.65 -1.74 4.57
N SER A 51 1.31 -1.02 3.67
CA SER A 51 1.61 0.39 3.82
C SER A 51 0.94 1.22 2.74
N VAL A 52 0.25 2.27 3.15
CA VAL A 52 -0.30 3.26 2.22
C VAL A 52 0.85 4.04 1.58
N LEU A 53 0.89 4.05 0.26
CA LEU A 53 1.90 4.77 -0.52
C LEU A 53 1.45 6.20 -0.82
N ARG A 54 0.20 6.36 -1.28
CA ARG A 54 -0.34 7.65 -1.72
C ARG A 54 -1.86 7.62 -1.80
N LEU A 55 -2.45 8.80 -1.74
CA LEU A 55 -3.81 9.08 -2.18
C LEU A 55 -3.75 9.82 -3.51
N GLU A 56 -4.64 9.47 -4.42
CA GLU A 56 -4.77 10.07 -5.74
C GLU A 56 -6.16 10.69 -5.87
N GLU A 57 -6.21 11.92 -6.38
CA GLU A 57 -7.45 12.65 -6.65
C GLU A 57 -7.31 13.37 -7.99
N ALA A 58 -8.24 13.12 -8.91
CA ALA A 58 -8.25 13.77 -10.23
C ALA A 58 -6.89 13.71 -10.97
N GLY A 59 -6.21 12.56 -10.90
CA GLY A 59 -4.91 12.33 -11.56
C GLY A 59 -3.70 12.93 -10.84
N ARG A 60 -3.87 13.52 -9.65
CA ARG A 60 -2.76 14.04 -8.83
C ARG A 60 -2.53 13.15 -7.63
N SER A 61 -1.27 12.78 -7.39
CA SER A 61 -0.87 12.02 -6.21
C SER A 61 -0.43 12.94 -5.07
N ARG A 62 -0.77 12.57 -3.83
CA ARG A 62 -0.28 13.21 -2.60
C ARG A 62 -0.15 12.21 -1.46
N THR A 63 0.60 12.57 -0.43
CA THR A 63 0.60 11.83 0.83
C THR A 63 -0.72 11.99 1.56
N LEU A 64 -1.00 11.07 2.50
CA LEU A 64 -2.15 11.18 3.39
C LEU A 64 -1.94 12.33 4.38
N GLN A 65 -3.05 12.95 4.75
CA GLN A 65 -3.16 13.94 5.80
C GLN A 65 -4.08 13.41 6.90
N PHE A 66 -4.01 13.97 8.11
CA PHE A 66 -4.86 13.55 9.22
C PHE A 66 -6.36 13.55 8.91
N LYS A 67 -6.83 14.50 8.10
CA LYS A 67 -8.23 14.56 7.66
C LYS A 67 -8.65 13.37 6.79
N ASP A 68 -7.71 12.72 6.10
CA ASP A 68 -7.99 11.57 5.26
C ASP A 68 -8.18 10.30 6.08
N LEU A 69 -7.70 10.27 7.33
CA LEU A 69 -7.80 9.12 8.23
C LEU A 69 -9.24 8.71 8.56
N GLN A 70 -10.17 9.66 8.44
CA GLN A 70 -11.59 9.44 8.70
C GLN A 70 -12.41 9.35 7.40
N GLN A 71 -11.77 9.35 6.22
CA GLN A 71 -12.52 9.28 4.97
C GLN A 71 -13.08 7.88 4.71
N PRO A 72 -14.28 7.79 4.10
CA PRO A 72 -14.91 6.50 3.80
C PRO A 72 -14.03 5.54 2.98
N LEU A 73 -13.24 6.07 2.04
CA LEU A 73 -12.33 5.26 1.23
C LEU A 73 -11.29 4.55 2.11
N LEU A 74 -10.67 5.27 3.05
CA LEU A 74 -9.63 4.71 3.90
C LEU A 74 -10.20 3.67 4.88
N LEU A 75 -11.36 3.96 5.48
CA LEU A 75 -12.03 3.03 6.39
C LEU A 75 -12.42 1.73 5.68
N GLN A 76 -12.99 1.82 4.47
CA GLN A 76 -13.34 0.64 3.67
C GLN A 76 -12.11 -0.14 3.21
N ALA A 77 -11.04 0.55 2.80
CA ALA A 77 -9.77 -0.09 2.44
C ALA A 77 -9.15 -0.84 3.64
N LYS A 78 -9.15 -0.22 4.82
CA LYS A 78 -8.70 -0.84 6.08
C LYS A 78 -9.48 -2.12 6.39
N THR A 79 -10.81 -2.07 6.32
CA THR A 79 -11.65 -3.26 6.52
C THR A 79 -11.31 -4.35 5.51
N HIS A 80 -11.19 -4.01 4.22
CA HIS A 80 -10.87 -4.99 3.19
C HIS A 80 -9.49 -5.63 3.40
N LEU A 81 -8.46 -4.83 3.68
CA LEU A 81 -7.11 -5.32 3.96
C LEU A 81 -7.08 -6.24 5.19
N HIS A 82 -7.85 -5.94 6.23
CA HIS A 82 -8.01 -6.85 7.37
C HIS A 82 -8.65 -8.18 6.99
N THR A 83 -9.64 -8.21 6.08
CA THR A 83 -10.20 -9.49 5.57
C THR A 83 -9.20 -10.31 4.76
N LEU A 84 -8.18 -9.67 4.19
CA LEU A 84 -7.04 -10.31 3.52
C LEU A 84 -5.91 -10.71 4.47
N GLY A 85 -6.11 -10.57 5.79
CA GLY A 85 -5.11 -10.90 6.81
C GLY A 85 -4.02 -9.84 7.01
N LYS A 86 -4.15 -8.65 6.42
CA LYS A 86 -3.23 -7.53 6.67
C LYS A 86 -3.57 -6.88 8.01
N GLN A 87 -2.85 -7.25 9.06
CA GLN A 87 -3.10 -6.81 10.44
C GLN A 87 -2.27 -5.57 10.83
N ASP A 88 -1.09 -5.38 10.23
CA ASP A 88 -0.22 -4.22 10.46
C ASP A 88 -0.35 -3.22 9.30
N LEU A 89 -1.32 -2.32 9.42
CA LEU A 89 -1.57 -1.28 8.43
C LEU A 89 -0.83 0.00 8.82
N ARG A 90 -0.08 0.58 7.88
CA ARG A 90 0.73 1.77 8.14
C ARG A 90 0.52 2.86 7.10
N TRP A 91 0.78 4.11 7.50
CA TRP A 91 0.83 5.25 6.60
C TRP A 91 1.96 6.18 6.99
N PHE A 92 2.50 6.91 6.01
CA PHE A 92 3.51 7.92 6.28
C PHE A 92 2.86 9.16 6.90
N ASN A 93 3.15 9.42 8.18
CA ASN A 93 2.71 10.60 8.89
C ASN A 93 3.67 11.77 8.62
N PRO A 94 3.25 12.79 7.84
CA PRO A 94 4.12 13.88 7.44
C PRO A 94 4.51 14.80 8.62
N LYS A 95 3.76 14.80 9.73
CA LYS A 95 4.08 15.63 10.90
C LYS A 95 5.33 15.15 11.63
N TYR A 96 5.56 13.85 11.65
CA TYR A 96 6.67 13.22 12.38
C TYR A 96 7.68 12.52 11.45
N ALA A 97 7.48 12.61 10.13
CA ALA A 97 8.32 11.99 9.11
C ALA A 97 8.59 10.49 9.33
N ARG A 98 7.56 9.75 9.74
CA ARG A 98 7.65 8.30 10.00
C ARG A 98 6.38 7.57 9.62
N TYR A 99 6.46 6.24 9.54
CA TYR A 99 5.27 5.41 9.41
C TYR A 99 4.60 5.19 10.77
N ASP A 100 3.34 5.58 10.88
CA ASP A 100 2.48 5.29 12.04
C ASP A 100 1.42 4.24 11.67
N PRO A 101 0.87 3.51 12.67
CA PRO A 101 -0.29 2.67 12.45
C PRO A 101 -1.49 3.44 11.88
N LEU A 102 -2.22 2.78 10.98
CA LEU A 102 -3.45 3.27 10.35
C LEU A 102 -4.69 2.91 11.17
#